data_AF-X1HH19-F1
#
_entry.id   AF-X1HH19-F1
#
_cell.length_a   1.000
_cell.length_b   1.000
_cell.length_c   1.000
_cell.angle_alpha   90.00
_cell.angle_beta   90.00
_cell.angle_gamma   90.00
#
_symmetry.space_group_name_H-M   'P 1'
#
loop_
_entity.id
_entity.type
_entity.pdbx_description
1 polymer ?
#
loop_
_entity_poly.entity_id
_entity_poly.type
_entity_poly.pdbx_seq_one_letter_code
_entity_poly.pdbx_strand_id
1 'polypeptide(L)'
;WTAFTIEITDSYGNRTSDADSVTVSSSVALGGTTTQAASAGLATFDDITCDTAGAITLTGSVADVTVTDTPASDAVTVSADAASYFKVTGDAAMTAGGSNTITITAYDQYDNVAAGYSGDKTLTFSGASSSADPVTSPTCSDKVPADIDFSSDTVVAFEGGAGTSTMKLYKAEEAHIKAADGTIVTSDTDDLDVTVSAGTKNKLLWVTQPATPVGAGAIWTAFTIEITDSYGNRTSDADSVTVSSSVALGGTTTRAASAGLATFDDITCDT
;
A
#
# COMPACT_ATOMS: atom_id res chain seq x y z
N TRP A 1 -25.23 -19.96 5.89
CA TRP A 1 -26.52 -19.28 5.61
C TRP A 1 -27.63 -19.93 6.41
N THR A 2 -28.89 -19.47 6.33
CA THR A 2 -30.00 -20.30 6.82
C THR A 2 -30.16 -21.52 5.91
N ALA A 3 -30.59 -22.65 6.46
CA ALA A 3 -30.84 -23.84 5.67
C ALA A 3 -31.83 -23.55 4.54
N PHE A 4 -31.61 -24.15 3.37
CA PHE A 4 -32.48 -24.03 2.20
C PHE A 4 -32.67 -25.40 1.55
N THR A 5 -33.66 -25.51 0.66
CA THR A 5 -34.01 -26.78 0.03
C THR A 5 -34.10 -26.66 -1.48
N ILE A 6 -33.78 -27.73 -2.18
CA ILE A 6 -33.98 -27.88 -3.63
C ILE A 6 -34.90 -29.08 -3.85
N GLU A 7 -35.93 -28.89 -4.69
CA GLU A 7 -36.91 -29.92 -5.01
C GLU A 7 -36.65 -30.52 -6.39
N ILE A 8 -36.80 -31.84 -6.49
CA ILE A 8 -36.93 -32.55 -7.76
C ILE A 8 -38.42 -32.61 -8.08
N THR A 9 -38.82 -32.00 -9.20
CA THR A 9 -40.22 -31.90 -9.61
C THR A 9 -40.47 -32.58 -10.95
N ASP A 10 -41.71 -33.03 -11.16
CA ASP A 10 -42.17 -33.50 -12.45
C ASP A 10 -42.43 -32.32 -13.42
N SER A 11 -42.79 -32.64 -14.68
CA SER A 11 -43.09 -31.65 -15.71
C SER A 11 -44.30 -30.73 -15.40
N TYR A 12 -45.05 -31.02 -14.34
CA TYR A 12 -46.20 -30.25 -13.87
C TYR A 12 -45.88 -29.48 -12.58
N GLY A 13 -44.65 -29.55 -12.08
CA GLY A 13 -44.19 -28.86 -10.87
C GLY A 13 -44.51 -29.59 -9.56
N ASN A 14 -44.95 -30.85 -9.60
CA ASN A 14 -45.17 -31.63 -8.38
C ASN A 14 -43.86 -32.26 -7.91
N ARG A 15 -43.57 -32.19 -6.60
CA ARG A 15 -42.43 -32.87 -6.01
C ARG A 15 -42.50 -34.38 -6.23
N THR A 16 -41.39 -34.97 -6.65
CA THR A 16 -41.28 -36.42 -6.88
C THR A 16 -40.95 -37.18 -5.59
N SER A 17 -40.85 -38.51 -5.66
CA SER A 17 -40.34 -39.35 -4.57
C SER A 17 -38.86 -39.70 -4.73
N ASP A 18 -38.14 -39.01 -5.62
CA ASP A 18 -36.76 -39.35 -5.97
C ASP A 18 -35.81 -39.19 -4.78
N ALA A 19 -34.76 -40.01 -4.80
CA ALA A 19 -33.68 -40.02 -3.82
C ALA A 19 -32.32 -39.66 -4.42
N ASP A 20 -32.34 -39.08 -5.63
CA ASP A 20 -31.13 -38.70 -6.34
C ASP A 20 -30.33 -37.65 -5.58
N SER A 21 -29.02 -37.65 -5.82
CA SER A 21 -28.12 -36.65 -5.25
C SER A 21 -28.24 -35.35 -6.04
N VAL A 22 -28.63 -34.29 -5.34
CA VAL A 22 -28.65 -32.92 -5.83
C VAL A 22 -27.34 -32.25 -5.46
N THR A 23 -26.64 -31.69 -6.46
CA THR A 23 -25.46 -30.86 -6.28
C THR A 23 -25.83 -29.39 -6.47
N VAL A 24 -25.57 -28.57 -5.46
CA VAL A 24 -25.68 -27.11 -5.54
C VAL A 24 -24.37 -26.50 -6.03
N SER A 25 -24.48 -25.52 -6.92
CA SER A 25 -23.36 -24.78 -7.50
C SER A 25 -23.67 -23.29 -7.54
N SER A 26 -22.62 -22.47 -7.68
CA SER A 26 -22.75 -21.03 -7.88
C SER A 26 -21.65 -20.52 -8.81
N SER A 27 -21.65 -19.22 -9.13
CA SER A 27 -20.57 -18.57 -9.89
C SER A 27 -19.24 -18.49 -9.12
N VAL A 28 -19.26 -18.73 -7.81
CA VAL A 28 -18.08 -18.75 -6.93
C VAL A 28 -18.00 -20.09 -6.20
N ALA A 29 -16.85 -20.37 -5.58
CA ALA A 29 -16.68 -21.58 -4.79
C ALA A 29 -17.60 -21.57 -3.56
N LEU A 30 -18.31 -22.66 -3.36
CA LEU A 30 -19.09 -22.93 -2.15
C LEU A 30 -18.30 -23.88 -1.24
N GLY A 31 -18.40 -23.66 0.06
CA GLY A 31 -17.96 -24.60 1.08
C GLY A 31 -19.14 -25.40 1.66
N GLY A 32 -18.84 -26.30 2.60
CA GLY A 32 -19.83 -27.21 3.18
C GLY A 32 -20.14 -28.42 2.30
N THR A 33 -21.30 -29.03 2.53
CA THR A 33 -21.75 -30.23 1.81
C THR A 33 -22.56 -29.83 0.58
N THR A 34 -21.87 -29.62 -0.55
CA THR A 34 -22.50 -29.15 -1.80
C THR A 34 -23.30 -30.21 -2.54
N THR A 35 -23.27 -31.48 -2.12
CA THR A 35 -24.04 -32.57 -2.73
C THR A 35 -24.74 -33.39 -1.67
N GLN A 36 -26.06 -33.55 -1.82
CA GLN A 36 -26.88 -34.29 -0.87
C GLN A 36 -27.96 -35.10 -1.56
N ALA A 37 -28.22 -36.30 -1.02
CA ALA A 37 -29.33 -37.13 -1.47
C ALA A 37 -30.67 -36.47 -1.10
N ALA A 38 -31.59 -36.40 -2.06
CA ALA A 38 -32.96 -36.01 -1.79
C ALA A 38 -33.66 -37.06 -0.93
N SER A 39 -34.59 -36.62 -0.09
CA SER A 39 -35.53 -37.49 0.63
C SER A 39 -36.94 -37.11 0.22
N ALA A 40 -37.62 -38.03 -0.48
CA ALA A 40 -38.91 -37.77 -1.13
C ALA A 40 -38.87 -36.50 -2.01
N GLY A 41 -37.89 -36.44 -2.92
CA GLY A 41 -37.70 -35.33 -3.87
C GLY A 41 -37.22 -34.02 -3.25
N LEU A 42 -36.83 -33.99 -1.97
CA LEU A 42 -36.34 -32.78 -1.28
C LEU A 42 -34.91 -32.96 -0.79
N ALA A 43 -33.96 -32.16 -1.30
CA ALA A 43 -32.60 -32.06 -0.77
C ALA A 43 -32.48 -30.81 0.12
N THR A 44 -31.99 -30.97 1.36
CA THR A 44 -31.95 -29.89 2.38
C THR A 44 -30.52 -29.53 2.74
N PHE A 45 -30.05 -28.36 2.33
CA PHE A 45 -28.69 -27.86 2.57
C PHE A 45 -28.68 -26.95 3.80
N ASP A 46 -27.91 -27.31 4.84
CA ASP A 46 -27.85 -26.58 6.12
C ASP A 46 -26.43 -26.13 6.51
N ASP A 47 -25.40 -26.54 5.77
CA ASP A 47 -23.99 -26.27 6.07
C ASP A 47 -23.24 -25.51 4.97
N ILE A 48 -23.95 -24.99 3.96
CA ILE A 48 -23.32 -24.25 2.85
C ILE A 48 -22.72 -22.94 3.35
N THR A 49 -21.47 -22.71 2.95
CA THR A 49 -20.71 -21.48 3.15
C THR A 49 -20.26 -20.89 1.82
N CYS A 50 -19.94 -19.60 1.83
CA CYS A 50 -19.37 -18.89 0.69
C CYS A 50 -18.48 -17.78 1.25
N ASP A 51 -17.20 -17.85 0.93
CA ASP A 51 -16.21 -16.91 1.44
C ASP A 51 -16.04 -15.71 0.51
N THR A 52 -16.61 -15.74 -0.70
CA THR A 52 -16.59 -14.61 -1.63
C THR A 52 -17.80 -13.70 -1.41
N ALA A 53 -17.56 -12.46 -1.01
CA ALA A 53 -18.59 -11.44 -0.89
C ALA A 53 -19.09 -10.99 -2.28
N GLY A 54 -20.38 -10.69 -2.37
CA GLY A 54 -21.03 -10.23 -3.59
C GLY A 54 -22.42 -10.83 -3.80
N ALA A 55 -23.05 -10.45 -4.91
CA ALA A 55 -24.30 -11.05 -5.35
C ALA A 55 -24.01 -12.32 -6.16
N ILE A 56 -24.59 -13.44 -5.74
CA ILE A 56 -24.46 -14.74 -6.42
C ILE A 56 -25.83 -15.35 -6.67
N THR A 57 -25.90 -16.37 -7.52
CA THR A 57 -27.08 -17.21 -7.70
C THR A 57 -26.70 -18.67 -7.49
N LEU A 58 -27.62 -19.47 -6.98
CA LEU A 58 -27.42 -20.90 -6.76
C LEU A 58 -28.16 -21.69 -7.83
N THR A 59 -27.52 -22.75 -8.35
CA THR A 59 -28.16 -23.69 -9.28
C THR A 59 -28.02 -25.11 -8.74
N GLY A 60 -29.14 -25.81 -8.65
CA GLY A 60 -29.18 -27.24 -8.34
C GLY A 60 -29.04 -28.06 -9.61
N SER A 61 -28.30 -29.16 -9.54
CA SER A 61 -28.18 -30.14 -10.62
C SER A 61 -28.28 -31.55 -10.06
N VAL A 62 -28.74 -32.50 -10.86
CA VAL A 62 -28.67 -33.93 -10.56
C VAL A 62 -27.89 -34.64 -11.67
N ALA A 63 -27.33 -35.80 -11.37
CA ALA A 63 -26.63 -36.60 -12.39
C ALA A 63 -27.62 -37.27 -13.37
N ASP A 64 -28.88 -37.43 -13.00
CA ASP A 64 -29.92 -37.95 -13.89
C ASP A 64 -30.22 -36.95 -15.01
N VAL A 65 -29.90 -37.35 -16.24
CA VAL A 65 -30.11 -36.59 -17.48
C VAL A 65 -31.58 -36.41 -17.84
N THR A 66 -32.52 -37.02 -17.12
CA THR A 66 -33.95 -36.77 -17.30
C THR A 66 -34.39 -35.41 -16.73
N VAL A 67 -33.65 -34.86 -15.76
CA VAL A 67 -33.86 -33.49 -15.28
C VAL A 67 -33.22 -32.52 -16.26
N THR A 68 -34.07 -31.83 -17.03
CA THR A 68 -33.65 -30.98 -18.16
C THR A 68 -33.78 -29.49 -17.87
N ASP A 69 -34.45 -29.11 -16.79
CA ASP A 69 -34.60 -27.73 -16.34
C ASP A 69 -33.99 -27.56 -14.94
N THR A 70 -32.98 -26.70 -14.84
CA THR A 70 -32.23 -26.41 -13.62
C THR A 70 -32.10 -24.90 -13.46
N PRO A 71 -33.19 -24.20 -13.07
CA PRO A 71 -33.17 -22.75 -12.96
C PRO A 71 -32.23 -22.29 -11.84
N ALA A 72 -31.66 -21.11 -12.03
CA ALA A 72 -30.94 -20.41 -10.96
C ALA A 72 -31.92 -19.83 -9.93
N SER A 73 -31.48 -19.71 -8.69
CA SER A 73 -32.20 -18.97 -7.64
C SER A 73 -32.26 -17.48 -7.94
N ASP A 74 -33.08 -16.76 -7.16
CA ASP A 74 -32.92 -15.31 -7.01
C ASP A 74 -31.51 -14.97 -6.49
N ALA A 75 -31.11 -13.71 -6.66
CA ALA A 75 -29.82 -13.22 -6.18
C ALA A 75 -29.71 -13.33 -4.65
N VAL A 76 -28.65 -13.98 -4.20
CA VAL A 76 -28.24 -14.09 -2.79
C VAL A 76 -27.08 -13.13 -2.57
N THR A 77 -27.21 -12.21 -1.62
CA THR A 77 -26.12 -11.31 -1.23
C THR A 77 -25.29 -11.96 -0.14
N VAL A 78 -24.02 -12.20 -0.44
CA VAL A 78 -22.99 -12.57 0.53
C VAL A 78 -22.27 -11.30 0.96
N SER A 79 -22.36 -10.96 2.25
CA SER A 79 -21.62 -9.82 2.81
C SER A 79 -20.20 -10.25 3.19
N ALA A 80 -19.23 -9.35 3.01
CA ALA A 80 -17.90 -9.50 3.59
C ALA A 80 -17.99 -9.53 5.12
N ASP A 81 -17.00 -10.17 5.76
CA ASP A 81 -16.85 -10.13 7.21
C ASP A 81 -16.28 -8.77 7.67
N ALA A 82 -16.04 -8.62 8.97
CA ALA A 82 -15.37 -7.47 9.53
C ALA A 82 -13.94 -7.32 8.97
N ALA A 83 -13.49 -6.07 8.83
CA ALA A 83 -12.14 -5.76 8.40
C ALA A 83 -11.10 -6.42 9.32
N SER A 84 -10.14 -7.10 8.71
CA SER A 84 -9.04 -7.82 9.35
C SER A 84 -7.69 -7.17 9.05
N TYR A 85 -7.49 -6.64 7.84
CA TYR A 85 -6.24 -5.99 7.43
C TYR A 85 -6.48 -4.88 6.39
N PHE A 86 -5.44 -4.09 6.08
CA PHE A 86 -5.48 -3.07 5.03
C PHE A 86 -4.54 -3.42 3.87
N LYS A 87 -4.93 -3.01 2.66
CA LYS A 87 -4.00 -2.81 1.53
C LYS A 87 -3.87 -1.32 1.24
N VAL A 88 -2.66 -0.86 1.00
CA VAL A 88 -2.37 0.54 0.62
C VAL A 88 -1.93 0.57 -0.83
N THR A 89 -2.50 1.46 -1.63
CA THR A 89 -2.16 1.64 -3.05
C THR A 89 -1.99 3.12 -3.38
N GLY A 90 -1.22 3.43 -4.42
CA GLY A 90 -0.90 4.80 -4.85
C GLY A 90 0.20 4.77 -5.90
N ASP A 91 0.82 5.92 -6.17
CA ASP A 91 1.95 5.97 -7.10
C ASP A 91 3.21 5.36 -6.44
N ALA A 92 3.92 4.51 -7.18
CA ALA A 92 5.12 3.83 -6.69
C ALA A 92 6.41 4.67 -6.76
N ALA A 93 6.34 5.89 -7.28
CA ALA A 93 7.47 6.79 -7.39
C ALA A 93 7.04 8.23 -7.13
N MET A 94 7.86 8.97 -6.38
CA MET A 94 7.64 10.39 -6.16
C MET A 94 8.96 11.14 -5.93
N THR A 95 8.92 12.45 -6.05
CA THR A 95 10.02 13.32 -5.69
C THR A 95 9.81 13.88 -4.29
N ALA A 96 10.88 14.03 -3.50
CA ALA A 96 10.83 14.59 -2.16
C ALA A 96 10.10 15.96 -2.13
N GLY A 97 9.16 16.11 -1.20
CA GLY A 97 8.27 17.27 -1.07
C GLY A 97 7.08 17.29 -2.04
N GLY A 98 7.00 16.33 -2.96
CA GLY A 98 5.81 16.09 -3.79
C GLY A 98 4.65 15.47 -3.00
N SER A 99 3.47 15.44 -3.61
CA SER A 99 2.28 14.79 -3.06
C SER A 99 1.95 13.52 -3.85
N ASN A 100 1.45 12.50 -3.14
CA ASN A 100 0.95 11.24 -3.71
C ASN A 100 -0.41 10.94 -3.07
N THR A 101 -1.45 10.71 -3.88
CA THR A 101 -2.76 10.32 -3.35
C THR A 101 -2.80 8.82 -3.17
N ILE A 102 -2.89 8.37 -1.92
CA ILE A 102 -2.96 6.96 -1.56
C ILE A 102 -4.40 6.54 -1.25
N THR A 103 -4.72 5.29 -1.57
CA THR A 103 -5.99 4.64 -1.24
C THR A 103 -5.72 3.52 -0.23
N ILE A 104 -6.45 3.53 0.88
CA ILE A 104 -6.43 2.52 1.93
C ILE A 104 -7.71 1.72 1.78
N THR A 105 -7.60 0.41 1.54
CA THR A 105 -8.76 -0.48 1.42
C THR A 105 -8.73 -1.51 2.54
N ALA A 106 -9.84 -1.62 3.27
CA ALA A 106 -10.05 -2.58 4.33
C ALA A 106 -10.53 -3.91 3.76
N TYR A 107 -9.87 -4.99 4.13
CA TYR A 107 -10.19 -6.35 3.71
C TYR A 107 -10.53 -7.23 4.91
N ASP A 108 -11.45 -8.17 4.71
CA ASP A 108 -11.69 -9.25 5.67
C ASP A 108 -10.65 -10.38 5.55
N GLN A 109 -10.74 -11.40 6.39
CA GLN A 109 -9.82 -12.53 6.40
C GLN A 109 -9.87 -13.44 5.15
N TYR A 110 -10.83 -13.20 4.25
CA TYR A 110 -11.04 -13.96 3.01
C TYR A 110 -10.71 -13.13 1.75
N ASP A 111 -10.00 -12.01 1.92
CA ASP A 111 -9.64 -11.07 0.86
C ASP A 111 -10.84 -10.37 0.19
N ASN A 112 -11.99 -10.28 0.86
CA ASN A 112 -13.08 -9.43 0.40
C ASN A 112 -12.92 -8.01 0.93
N VAL A 113 -13.34 -7.02 0.14
CA VAL A 113 -13.45 -5.64 0.65
C VAL A 113 -14.52 -5.60 1.75
N ALA A 114 -14.09 -5.26 2.97
CA ALA A 114 -14.95 -5.17 4.13
C ALA A 114 -15.78 -3.87 4.09
N ALA A 115 -16.83 -3.85 3.26
CA ALA A 115 -17.62 -2.65 2.96
C ALA A 115 -18.27 -2.00 4.20
N GLY A 116 -18.44 -2.75 5.29
CA GLY A 116 -18.91 -2.24 6.58
C GLY A 116 -17.90 -1.32 7.29
N TYR A 117 -16.61 -1.39 6.94
CA TYR A 117 -15.59 -0.47 7.43
C TYR A 117 -15.76 0.90 6.74
N SER A 118 -16.59 1.74 7.35
CA SER A 118 -17.09 2.99 6.79
C SER A 118 -17.13 4.11 7.83
N GLY A 119 -17.29 5.35 7.36
CA GLY A 119 -17.30 6.55 8.19
C GLY A 119 -15.89 7.05 8.51
N ASP A 120 -15.80 7.93 9.50
CA ASP A 120 -14.52 8.51 9.92
C ASP A 120 -13.75 7.50 10.78
N LYS A 121 -12.50 7.24 10.39
CA LYS A 121 -11.59 6.30 11.06
C LYS A 121 -10.28 6.98 11.37
N THR A 122 -9.74 6.72 12.55
CA THR A 122 -8.44 7.26 12.96
C THR A 122 -7.36 6.25 12.64
N LEU A 123 -6.50 6.56 11.68
CA LEU A 123 -5.40 5.72 11.26
C LEU A 123 -4.06 6.28 11.75
N THR A 124 -3.08 5.39 11.91
CA THR A 124 -1.67 5.75 12.04
C THR A 124 -0.92 5.29 10.78
N PHE A 125 -0.22 6.21 10.13
CA PHE A 125 0.64 5.93 8.98
C PHE A 125 2.09 5.72 9.39
N SER A 126 2.81 4.85 8.68
CA SER A 126 4.23 4.56 8.92
C SER A 126 4.94 4.12 7.63
N GLY A 127 6.23 3.81 7.72
CA GLY A 127 7.00 3.25 6.59
C GLY A 127 7.91 4.21 5.84
N ALA A 128 8.01 5.46 6.29
CA ALA A 128 8.94 6.45 5.77
C ALA A 128 9.64 7.19 6.91
N SER A 129 10.82 7.73 6.64
CA SER A 129 11.66 8.47 7.59
C SER A 129 11.59 9.98 7.35
N SER A 130 11.90 10.76 8.39
CA SER A 130 12.10 12.20 8.23
C SER A 130 13.32 12.53 7.37
N SER A 131 13.27 13.66 6.67
CA SER A 131 14.45 14.23 5.99
C SER A 131 15.52 14.68 6.98
N ALA A 132 16.74 14.94 6.50
CA ALA A 132 17.87 15.30 7.37
C ALA A 132 18.06 16.81 7.56
N ASP A 133 17.80 17.63 6.53
CA ASP A 133 18.03 19.08 6.59
C ASP A 133 17.04 19.93 5.77
N PRO A 134 16.03 20.56 6.40
CA PRO A 134 15.68 20.43 7.81
C PRO A 134 15.09 19.05 8.10
N VAL A 135 15.02 18.69 9.39
CA VAL A 135 14.25 17.52 9.82
C VAL A 135 12.77 17.77 9.55
N THR A 136 12.20 17.05 8.59
CA THR A 136 10.80 17.17 8.16
C THR A 136 10.19 15.77 8.16
N SER A 137 9.19 15.54 9.01
CA SER A 137 8.46 14.26 9.09
C SER A 137 7.63 14.01 7.83
N PRO A 138 7.51 12.77 7.35
CA PRO A 138 6.51 12.42 6.34
C PRO A 138 5.10 12.61 6.88
N THR A 139 4.14 12.92 6.00
CA THR A 139 2.77 13.29 6.39
C THR A 139 1.71 12.63 5.53
N CYS A 140 0.52 12.44 6.09
CA CYS A 140 -0.72 12.14 5.37
C CYS A 140 -1.77 13.22 5.68
N SER A 141 -2.63 13.53 4.71
CA SER A 141 -3.68 14.52 4.92
C SER A 141 -4.82 13.95 5.77
N ASP A 142 -5.25 14.72 6.76
CA ASP A 142 -6.46 14.49 7.53
C ASP A 142 -7.72 14.74 6.67
N LYS A 143 -8.89 14.35 7.19
CA LYS A 143 -10.20 14.62 6.55
C LYS A 143 -10.43 16.11 6.31
N VAL A 144 -9.91 16.96 7.19
CA VAL A 144 -9.75 18.39 6.92
C VAL A 144 -8.38 18.59 6.28
N PRO A 145 -8.21 19.40 5.21
CA PRO A 145 -6.94 19.56 4.49
C PRO A 145 -5.78 20.11 5.35
N ALA A 146 -5.22 19.24 6.18
CA ALA A 146 -4.13 19.47 7.11
C ALA A 146 -3.21 18.26 7.03
N ASP A 147 -1.91 18.51 6.92
CA ASP A 147 -0.91 17.46 6.93
C ASP A 147 -0.68 17.00 8.37
N ILE A 148 -0.81 15.70 8.62
CA ILE A 148 -0.53 15.05 9.90
C ILE A 148 0.71 14.18 9.73
N ASP A 149 1.68 14.36 10.62
CA ASP A 149 2.91 13.57 10.66
C ASP A 149 2.59 12.07 10.80
N PHE A 150 3.39 11.23 10.14
CA PHE A 150 3.38 9.78 10.38
C PHE A 150 3.56 9.49 11.87
N SER A 151 3.07 8.34 12.32
CA SER A 151 2.98 7.95 13.73
C SER A 151 1.99 8.76 14.59
N SER A 152 1.24 9.70 13.99
CA SER A 152 0.15 10.43 14.65
C SER A 152 -1.22 10.02 14.12
N ASP A 153 -2.25 10.29 14.93
CA ASP A 153 -3.65 10.02 14.60
C ASP A 153 -4.13 10.89 13.43
N THR A 154 -4.43 10.26 12.30
CA THR A 154 -4.95 10.89 11.07
C THR A 154 -6.36 10.38 10.80
N VAL A 155 -7.36 11.26 10.68
CA VAL A 155 -8.74 10.84 10.39
C VAL A 155 -8.91 10.70 8.88
N VAL A 156 -9.33 9.52 8.43
CA VAL A 156 -9.64 9.21 7.04
C VAL A 156 -11.12 8.84 6.94
N ALA A 157 -11.82 9.42 5.97
CA ALA A 157 -13.19 9.07 5.67
C ALA A 157 -13.23 7.82 4.77
N PHE A 158 -13.89 6.76 5.23
CA PHE A 158 -14.09 5.53 4.47
C PHE A 158 -15.52 5.45 3.92
N GLU A 159 -15.63 5.06 2.65
CA GLU A 159 -16.87 4.70 1.98
C GLU A 159 -16.71 3.33 1.32
N GLY A 160 -17.61 2.39 1.63
CA GLY A 160 -17.57 1.05 1.05
C GLY A 160 -16.27 0.28 1.31
N GLY A 161 -15.61 0.51 2.46
CA GLY A 161 -14.36 -0.16 2.80
C GLY A 161 -13.10 0.51 2.27
N ALA A 162 -13.20 1.64 1.55
CA ALA A 162 -12.04 2.37 1.04
C ALA A 162 -12.02 3.84 1.48
N GLY A 163 -10.82 4.36 1.78
CA GLY A 163 -10.58 5.76 2.11
C GLY A 163 -9.33 6.29 1.41
N THR A 164 -9.24 7.61 1.22
CA THR A 164 -8.10 8.24 0.53
C THR A 164 -7.40 9.26 1.42
N SER A 165 -6.08 9.37 1.29
CA SER A 165 -5.29 10.42 1.93
C SER A 165 -4.21 10.94 0.97
N THR A 166 -3.81 12.20 1.12
CA THR A 166 -2.69 12.80 0.37
C THR A 166 -1.43 12.69 1.20
N MET A 167 -0.50 11.86 0.75
CA MET A 167 0.80 11.62 1.39
C MET A 167 1.87 12.58 0.84
N LYS A 168 2.79 13.02 1.71
CA LYS A 168 4.03 13.72 1.33
C LYS A 168 5.21 13.09 2.04
N LEU A 169 6.26 12.79 1.26
CA LEU A 169 7.51 12.20 1.74
C LEU A 169 8.66 13.15 1.44
N TYR A 170 9.63 13.25 2.34
CA TYR A 170 10.67 14.28 2.29
C TYR A 170 12.09 13.73 2.20
N LYS A 171 12.32 12.48 2.59
CA LYS A 171 13.61 11.82 2.46
C LYS A 171 13.65 11.01 1.18
N ALA A 172 14.74 11.10 0.43
CA ALA A 172 14.99 10.20 -0.69
C ALA A 172 15.38 8.81 -0.17
N GLU A 173 14.51 7.83 -0.39
CA GLU A 173 14.65 6.44 0.06
C GLU A 173 13.65 5.53 -0.66
N GLU A 174 13.76 4.22 -0.44
CA GLU A 174 12.65 3.29 -0.71
C GLU A 174 11.79 3.22 0.56
N ALA A 175 10.54 3.65 0.48
CA ALA A 175 9.59 3.67 1.58
C ALA A 175 8.53 2.57 1.41
N HIS A 176 8.06 2.01 2.52
CA HIS A 176 7.11 0.90 2.58
C HIS A 176 5.86 1.31 3.35
N ILE A 177 4.93 1.99 2.67
CA ILE A 177 3.88 2.77 3.33
C ILE A 177 2.77 1.87 3.89
N LYS A 178 2.57 1.96 5.19
CA LYS A 178 1.60 1.16 5.95
C LYS A 178 0.59 2.04 6.66
N ALA A 179 -0.63 1.53 6.80
CA ALA A 179 -1.68 2.09 7.65
C ALA A 179 -2.07 1.11 8.76
N ALA A 180 -2.47 1.64 9.92
CA ALA A 180 -2.96 0.87 11.05
C ALA A 180 -4.17 1.55 11.72
N ASP A 181 -5.14 0.74 12.15
CA ASP A 181 -6.25 1.10 13.06
C ASP A 181 -6.32 0.01 14.14
N GLY A 182 -5.66 0.26 15.27
CA GLY A 182 -5.53 -0.73 16.35
C GLY A 182 -4.86 -2.02 15.86
N THR A 183 -5.62 -3.11 15.77
CA THR A 183 -5.14 -4.43 15.31
C THR A 183 -5.28 -4.65 13.81
N ILE A 184 -6.03 -3.79 13.10
CA ILE A 184 -6.16 -3.85 11.64
C ILE A 184 -4.95 -3.13 11.07
N VAL A 185 -4.02 -3.88 10.48
CA VAL A 185 -2.73 -3.36 10.04
C VAL A 185 -2.46 -3.74 8.58
N THR A 186 -1.50 -3.05 7.97
CA THR A 186 -0.96 -3.40 6.66
C THR A 186 0.25 -4.33 6.85
N SER A 187 0.27 -5.46 6.15
CA SER A 187 1.41 -6.39 6.16
C SER A 187 2.56 -5.89 5.26
N ASP A 188 3.66 -6.63 5.17
CA ASP A 188 4.77 -6.35 4.22
C ASP A 188 4.43 -6.77 2.77
N THR A 189 3.34 -7.49 2.54
CA THR A 189 2.91 -7.87 1.19
C THR A 189 1.78 -6.99 0.66
N ASP A 190 1.23 -6.12 1.51
CA ASP A 190 0.06 -5.29 1.26
C ASP A 190 0.34 -3.78 1.39
N ASP A 191 1.59 -3.41 1.66
CA ASP A 191 2.03 -2.03 1.71
C ASP A 191 2.24 -1.43 0.31
N LEU A 192 2.34 -0.10 0.28
CA LEU A 192 2.70 0.61 -0.93
C LEU A 192 4.21 0.88 -0.92
N ASP A 193 4.93 0.21 -1.80
CA ASP A 193 6.34 0.50 -2.10
C ASP A 193 6.46 1.81 -2.88
N VAL A 194 7.26 2.75 -2.37
CA VAL A 194 7.48 4.06 -2.98
C VAL A 194 8.96 4.38 -3.07
N THR A 195 9.47 4.52 -4.29
CA THR A 195 10.79 5.09 -4.55
C THR A 195 10.71 6.62 -4.48
N VAL A 196 11.33 7.21 -3.46
CA VAL A 196 11.42 8.67 -3.31
C VAL A 196 12.76 9.17 -3.85
N SER A 197 12.73 9.98 -4.91
CA SER A 197 13.91 10.63 -5.47
C SER A 197 14.16 12.00 -4.83
N ALA A 198 15.42 12.45 -4.82
CA ALA A 198 15.75 13.83 -4.44
C ALA A 198 15.05 14.84 -5.36
N GLY A 199 14.71 16.00 -4.79
CA GLY A 199 14.12 17.13 -5.48
C GLY A 199 15.11 17.93 -6.33
N THR A 200 14.68 19.12 -6.73
CA THR A 200 15.57 20.07 -7.43
C THR A 200 16.68 20.52 -6.48
N LYS A 201 17.92 20.59 -6.99
CA LYS A 201 19.06 21.12 -6.23
C LYS A 201 18.76 22.48 -5.60
N ASN A 202 19.18 22.64 -4.36
CA ASN A 202 18.91 23.83 -3.55
C ASN A 202 20.08 24.23 -2.66
N LYS A 203 20.80 23.26 -2.09
CA LYS A 203 21.85 23.50 -1.10
C LYS A 203 23.14 22.74 -1.45
N LEU A 204 24.24 23.19 -0.87
CA LEU A 204 25.47 22.42 -0.75
C LEU A 204 25.66 22.04 0.72
N LEU A 205 25.94 20.77 0.99
CA LEU A 205 26.24 20.28 2.34
C LEU A 205 27.63 19.65 2.40
N TRP A 206 28.31 19.87 3.52
CA TRP A 206 29.57 19.18 3.81
C TRP A 206 29.27 17.76 4.25
N VAL A 207 29.76 16.77 3.50
CA VAL A 207 29.67 15.35 3.88
C VAL A 207 30.86 14.97 4.75
N THR A 208 32.05 15.38 4.33
CA THR A 208 33.28 15.27 5.13
C THR A 208 33.89 16.65 5.21
N GLN A 209 34.06 17.16 6.42
CA GLN A 209 34.73 18.44 6.68
C GLN A 209 36.24 18.31 6.40
N PRO A 210 36.91 19.38 5.94
CA PRO A 210 38.37 19.43 5.97
C PRO A 210 38.88 19.16 7.40
N ALA A 211 39.89 18.29 7.55
CA ALA A 211 40.46 18.02 8.86
C ALA A 211 41.18 19.25 9.43
N THR A 212 41.19 19.37 10.76
CA THR A 212 41.92 20.43 11.46
C THR A 212 42.79 19.83 12.56
N PRO A 213 44.04 20.30 12.75
CA PRO A 213 44.74 21.33 11.98
C PRO A 213 45.35 20.79 10.67
N VAL A 214 45.65 21.69 9.72
CA VAL A 214 46.46 21.38 8.52
C VAL A 214 47.77 22.17 8.59
N GLY A 215 48.89 21.54 8.26
CA GLY A 215 50.20 22.22 8.17
C GLY A 215 50.29 23.11 6.93
N ALA A 216 50.99 24.24 7.01
CA ALA A 216 51.25 25.11 5.86
C ALA A 216 51.95 24.34 4.73
N GLY A 217 51.47 24.53 3.50
CA GLY A 217 51.95 23.83 2.30
C GLY A 217 51.56 22.34 2.21
N ALA A 218 50.91 21.78 3.23
CA ALA A 218 50.47 20.39 3.20
C ALA A 218 49.21 20.22 2.35
N ILE A 219 49.10 19.07 1.68
CA ILE A 219 47.86 18.64 1.04
C ILE A 219 46.84 18.35 2.13
N TRP A 220 45.65 18.93 2.00
CA TRP A 220 44.55 18.74 2.90
C TRP A 220 44.07 17.29 2.80
N THR A 221 43.66 16.71 3.92
CA THR A 221 42.94 15.43 3.87
C THR A 221 41.69 15.59 3.01
N ALA A 222 41.37 14.55 2.23
CA ALA A 222 40.23 14.60 1.33
C ALA A 222 38.94 14.98 2.07
N PHE A 223 38.19 15.89 1.48
CA PHE A 223 36.91 16.36 2.00
C PHE A 223 35.88 16.37 0.87
N THR A 224 34.61 16.36 1.23
CA THR A 224 33.52 16.17 0.26
C THR A 224 32.37 17.11 0.52
N ILE A 225 31.81 17.62 -0.58
CA ILE A 225 30.63 18.47 -0.61
C ILE A 225 29.60 17.80 -1.51
N GLU A 226 28.35 17.74 -1.08
CA GLU A 226 27.25 17.24 -1.90
C GLU A 226 26.29 18.35 -2.33
N ILE A 227 25.71 18.19 -3.51
CA ILE A 227 24.59 18.96 -4.04
C ILE A 227 23.32 18.27 -3.55
N THR A 228 22.52 18.99 -2.77
CA THR A 228 21.29 18.45 -2.21
C THR A 228 20.08 19.27 -2.62
N ASP A 229 18.90 18.67 -2.51
CA ASP A 229 17.63 19.39 -2.54
C ASP A 229 17.38 20.21 -1.27
N SER A 230 16.18 20.78 -1.14
CA SER A 230 15.78 21.59 0.01
C SER A 230 15.67 20.82 1.32
N TYR A 231 15.60 19.49 1.27
CA TYR A 231 15.43 18.57 2.40
C TYR A 231 16.73 17.84 2.78
N GLY A 232 17.84 18.16 2.10
CA GLY A 232 19.14 17.56 2.36
C GLY A 232 19.33 16.21 1.66
N ASN A 233 18.50 15.86 0.68
CA ASN A 233 18.70 14.66 -0.11
C ASN A 233 19.72 14.92 -1.21
N ARG A 234 20.76 14.09 -1.32
CA ARG A 234 21.74 14.17 -2.40
C ARG A 234 21.07 13.99 -3.76
N THR A 235 21.33 14.93 -4.68
CA THR A 235 20.83 14.86 -6.05
C THR A 235 21.74 14.02 -6.94
N SER A 236 21.34 13.77 -8.18
CA SER A 236 22.19 13.11 -9.20
C SER A 236 22.97 14.09 -10.08
N ASP A 237 22.98 15.39 -9.74
CA ASP A 237 23.62 16.44 -10.55
C ASP A 237 25.13 16.20 -10.74
N ALA A 238 25.65 16.69 -11.86
CA ALA A 238 27.07 16.64 -12.23
C ALA A 238 27.72 18.04 -12.31
N ASP A 239 27.08 19.05 -11.70
CA ASP A 239 27.56 20.43 -11.71
C ASP A 239 28.93 20.56 -11.04
N SER A 240 29.66 21.61 -11.40
CA SER A 240 30.94 21.93 -10.77
C SER A 240 30.75 22.68 -9.45
N VAL A 241 31.32 22.14 -8.39
CA VAL A 241 31.45 22.79 -7.08
C VAL A 241 32.82 23.46 -7.01
N THR A 242 32.84 24.73 -6.58
CA THR A 242 34.08 25.49 -6.40
C THR A 242 34.26 25.86 -4.94
N VAL A 243 35.43 25.56 -4.38
CA VAL A 243 35.83 25.97 -3.03
C VAL A 243 36.69 27.23 -3.09
N SER A 244 36.45 28.14 -2.16
CA SER A 244 37.21 29.37 -1.98
C SER A 244 37.57 29.56 -0.51
N SER A 245 38.67 30.24 -0.25
CA SER A 245 39.12 30.59 1.11
C SER A 245 39.49 32.07 1.18
N SER A 246 39.62 32.59 2.40
CA SER A 246 40.15 33.95 2.67
C SER A 246 41.63 34.08 2.32
N VAL A 247 42.32 32.95 2.18
CA VAL A 247 43.71 32.83 1.71
C VAL A 247 43.77 32.06 0.39
N ALA A 248 44.87 32.20 -0.34
CA ALA A 248 45.03 31.53 -1.62
C ALA A 248 45.10 30.00 -1.43
N LEU A 249 44.22 29.29 -2.13
CA LEU A 249 44.26 27.83 -2.22
C LEU A 249 45.10 27.41 -3.44
N GLY A 250 45.91 26.37 -3.26
CA GLY A 250 46.52 25.62 -4.35
C GLY A 250 45.73 24.34 -4.67
N GLY A 251 46.11 23.65 -5.75
CA GLY A 251 45.45 22.43 -6.22
C GLY A 251 44.20 22.70 -7.07
N THR A 252 43.33 21.71 -7.20
CA THR A 252 42.11 21.77 -8.01
C THR A 252 40.92 22.26 -7.18
N THR A 253 40.68 23.58 -7.22
CA THR A 253 39.62 24.25 -6.43
C THR A 253 38.21 24.13 -7.01
N THR A 254 38.08 23.66 -8.26
CA THR A 254 36.78 23.42 -8.92
C THR A 254 36.69 21.98 -9.39
N ARG A 255 35.66 21.26 -8.97
CA ARG A 255 35.44 19.86 -9.33
C ARG A 255 33.99 19.59 -9.71
N ALA A 256 33.78 18.86 -10.80
CA ALA A 256 32.46 18.35 -11.16
C ALA A 256 32.02 17.30 -10.13
N ALA A 257 30.78 17.41 -9.69
CA ALA A 257 30.15 16.39 -8.86
C ALA A 257 29.91 15.12 -9.68
N SER A 258 29.95 13.96 -9.02
CA SER A 258 29.52 12.68 -9.56
C SER A 258 28.36 12.18 -8.71
N ALA A 259 27.17 12.07 -9.29
CA ALA A 259 25.93 11.78 -8.57
C ALA A 259 25.75 12.69 -7.34
N GLY A 260 25.87 14.00 -7.56
CA GLY A 260 25.75 15.02 -6.54
C GLY A 260 26.96 15.15 -5.60
N LEU A 261 27.97 14.28 -5.64
CA LEU A 261 29.12 14.35 -4.72
C LEU A 261 30.38 14.91 -5.40
N ALA A 262 30.94 16.00 -4.87
CA ALA A 262 32.23 16.55 -5.26
C ALA A 262 33.31 16.22 -4.20
N THR A 263 34.42 15.62 -4.65
CA THR A 263 35.53 15.19 -3.79
C THR A 263 36.80 15.99 -4.07
N PHE A 264 37.32 16.66 -3.05
CA PHE A 264 38.55 17.44 -3.10
C PHE A 264 39.65 16.73 -2.32
N ASP A 265 40.76 16.39 -2.98
CA ASP A 265 41.85 15.56 -2.43
C ASP A 265 43.26 16.13 -2.67
N ASP A 266 43.37 17.29 -3.33
CA ASP A 266 44.63 17.93 -3.70
C ASP A 266 44.72 19.40 -3.27
N ILE A 267 43.81 19.86 -2.40
CA ILE A 267 43.79 21.24 -1.92
C ILE A 267 45.00 21.49 -1.01
N THR A 268 45.64 22.65 -1.18
CA THR A 268 46.76 23.11 -0.35
C THR A 268 46.55 24.57 0.06
N CYS A 269 47.23 25.01 1.12
CA CYS A 269 47.27 26.41 1.54
C CYS A 269 48.68 26.76 2.00
N ASP A 270 49.33 27.74 1.37
CA ASP A 270 50.77 28.08 1.55
C ASP A 270 51.01 29.44 2.23
N THR A 271 50.01 29.97 2.95
CA THR A 271 50.11 31.25 3.67
C THR A 271 50.06 31.08 5.16
#